data_AF-A0A968FU12-F1
#
_entry.id   AF-A0A968FU12-F1
#
_cell.length_a   1.000
_cell.length_b   1.000
_cell.length_c   1.000
_cell.angle_alpha   90.00
_cell.angle_beta   90.00
_cell.angle_gamma   90.00
#
_symmetry.space_group_name_H-M   'P 1'
#
loop_
_entity.id
_entity.type
_entity.pdbx_description
1 polymer ?
#
loop_
_entity_poly.entity_id
_entity_poly.type
_entity_poly.pdbx_seq_one_letter_code
_entity_poly.pdbx_strand_id
1 'polypeptide(L)'
;LVVGDAGDILSGGNFHAEPVAFAADQIALAIAEIGSITERRIATLVDPALNYGLPAFLSPDPGLNSGLMVAEITAAALMAEN
;
A
#
# COMPACT_ATOMS: atom_id res chain seq x y z
N LEU A 1 -30.07 16.53 -10.40
CA LEU A 1 -30.94 16.91 -11.54
C LEU A 1 -30.52 16.08 -12.73
N VAL A 2 -31.44 15.32 -13.31
CA VAL A 2 -31.23 14.60 -14.58
C VAL A 2 -32.33 15.04 -15.53
N VAL A 3 -31.97 15.42 -16.75
CA VAL A 3 -32.95 15.74 -17.81
C VAL A 3 -33.21 14.43 -18.55
N GLY A 4 -34.44 13.92 -18.46
CA GLY A 4 -34.84 12.72 -19.18
C GLY A 4 -35.06 13.00 -20.66
N ASP A 5 -35.03 11.96 -21.50
CA ASP A 5 -35.18 12.07 -22.95
C ASP A 5 -36.52 12.70 -23.39
N ALA A 6 -37.55 12.65 -22.53
CA ALA A 6 -38.85 13.27 -22.74
C ALA A 6 -38.92 14.77 -22.34
N GLY A 7 -37.81 15.35 -21.88
CA GLY A 7 -37.75 16.74 -21.38
C GLY A 7 -38.15 16.88 -19.90
N ASP A 8 -38.41 15.78 -19.20
CA ASP A 8 -38.76 15.78 -17.79
C ASP A 8 -37.55 16.11 -16.90
N ILE A 9 -37.78 16.92 -15.86
CA ILE A 9 -36.77 17.25 -14.85
C ILE A 9 -36.91 16.30 -13.67
N LEU A 10 -35.93 15.42 -13.48
CA LEU A 10 -35.87 14.50 -12.34
C LEU A 10 -35.03 15.10 -11.21
N SER A 11 -35.69 15.42 -10.09
CA SER A 11 -35.03 15.79 -8.83
C SER A 11 -34.65 14.53 -8.06
N GLY A 12 -33.36 14.35 -7.80
CA GLY A 12 -32.81 13.15 -7.15
C GLY A 12 -31.43 13.40 -6.56
N GLY A 13 -30.97 12.47 -5.73
CA GLY A 13 -29.78 12.60 -4.88
C GLY A 13 -28.48 12.08 -5.49
N ASN A 14 -28.32 12.02 -6.82
CA ASN A 14 -27.15 11.40 -7.47
C ASN A 14 -25.78 12.04 -7.11
N PHE A 15 -25.77 13.18 -6.42
CA PHE A 15 -24.57 13.76 -5.83
C PHE A 15 -24.07 12.99 -4.60
N HIS A 16 -24.88 12.10 -4.05
CA HIS A 16 -24.53 11.26 -2.91
C HIS A 16 -23.64 10.11 -3.37
N ALA A 17 -22.34 10.29 -3.21
CA ALA A 17 -21.30 9.37 -3.67
C ALA A 17 -21.05 8.17 -2.73
N GLU A 18 -22.05 7.75 -1.95
CA GLU A 18 -21.93 6.64 -0.99
C GLU A 18 -21.41 5.33 -1.62
N PRO A 19 -21.87 4.90 -2.82
CA PRO A 19 -21.30 3.70 -3.44
C PRO A 19 -19.81 3.83 -3.78
N VAL A 20 -19.35 5.03 -4.13
CA VAL A 20 -17.93 5.31 -4.39
C VAL A 20 -17.15 5.31 -3.08
N ALA A 21 -17.71 5.86 -2.00
CA ALA A 21 -17.11 5.84 -0.68
C ALA A 21 -16.90 4.40 -0.18
N PHE A 22 -17.92 3.54 -0.24
CA PHE A 22 -17.78 2.13 0.15
C PHE A 22 -16.74 1.37 -0.68
N ALA A 23 -16.67 1.63 -1.99
CA ALA A 23 -15.62 1.04 -2.82
C ALA A 23 -14.22 1.53 -2.41
N ALA A 24 -14.07 2.82 -2.11
CA ALA A 24 -12.81 3.40 -1.68
C ALA A 24 -12.34 2.84 -0.33
N ASP A 25 -13.23 2.70 0.66
CA ASP A 25 -12.91 2.14 1.97
C ASP A 25 -12.39 0.71 1.87
N GLN A 26 -13.05 -0.12 1.05
CA GLN A 26 -12.62 -1.50 0.82
C GLN A 26 -11.26 -1.57 0.12
N ILE A 27 -11.00 -0.66 -0.82
CA ILE A 27 -9.71 -0.57 -1.52
C ILE A 27 -8.61 -0.12 -0.54
N ALA A 28 -8.89 0.85 0.32
CA ALA A 28 -7.92 1.34 1.31
C ALA A 28 -7.46 0.21 2.23
N LEU A 29 -8.40 -0.58 2.77
CA LEU A 29 -8.09 -1.75 3.60
C LEU A 29 -7.27 -2.80 2.83
N ALA A 30 -7.64 -3.09 1.57
CA ALA A 30 -6.91 -4.04 0.76
C ALA A 30 -5.45 -3.60 0.50
N ILE A 31 -5.24 -2.31 0.23
CA ILE A 31 -3.90 -1.74 0.02
C ILE A 31 -3.07 -1.79 1.31
N ALA A 32 -3.65 -1.45 2.46
CA ALA A 32 -2.98 -1.52 3.75
C ALA A 32 -2.46 -2.94 4.05
N GLU A 33 -3.30 -3.96 3.82
CA GLU A 33 -2.90 -5.35 4.04
C GLU A 33 -1.81 -5.81 3.06
N ILE A 34 -1.91 -5.40 1.79
CA ILE A 34 -0.84 -5.67 0.80
C ILE A 34 0.47 -5.00 1.21
N GLY A 35 0.41 -3.78 1.76
CA GLY A 35 1.56 -3.07 2.32
C GLY A 35 2.22 -3.85 3.45
N SER A 36 1.43 -4.33 4.41
CA SER A 36 1.89 -5.18 5.52
C SER A 36 2.56 -6.48 5.06
N ILE A 37 1.97 -7.17 4.08
CA ILE A 37 2.56 -8.40 3.52
C ILE A 37 3.87 -8.09 2.77
N THR A 38 3.91 -6.97 2.06
CA THR A 38 5.08 -6.56 1.28
C THR A 38 6.25 -6.22 2.20
N GLU A 39 6.03 -5.44 3.25
CA GLU A 39 7.06 -5.12 4.25
C GLU A 39 7.64 -6.39 4.87
N ARG A 40 6.81 -7.34 5.28
CA ARG A 40 7.29 -8.60 5.87
C ARG A 40 8.21 -9.38 4.93
N ARG A 41 7.94 -9.32 3.62
CA ARG A 41 8.80 -9.94 2.60
C ARG A 41 10.13 -9.20 2.46
N ILE A 42 10.13 -7.87 2.52
CA ILE A 42 11.37 -7.09 2.48
C ILE A 42 12.19 -7.38 3.74
N ALA A 43 11.59 -7.37 4.93
CA ALA A 43 12.23 -7.72 6.19
C ALA A 43 12.88 -9.12 6.15
N THR A 44 12.17 -10.09 5.59
CA THR A 44 12.69 -11.46 5.38
C THR A 44 13.88 -11.47 4.41
N LEU A 45 13.86 -10.64 3.37
CA LEU A 45 14.90 -10.60 2.33
C LEU A 45 16.19 -9.91 2.82
N VAL A 46 16.07 -8.86 3.64
CA VAL A 46 17.22 -8.08 4.09
C VAL A 46 17.91 -8.68 5.32
N ASP A 47 17.24 -9.53 6.08
CA ASP A 47 17.77 -10.19 7.27
C ASP A 47 18.56 -11.47 6.93
N PRO A 48 19.89 -11.53 7.19
CA PRO A 48 20.71 -12.74 7.00
C PRO A 48 20.19 -13.98 7.74
N ALA A 49 19.46 -13.81 8.83
CA ALA A 49 18.90 -14.93 9.59
C ALA A 49 17.73 -15.61 8.85
N LEU A 50 17.10 -14.90 7.90
CA LEU A 50 15.85 -15.32 7.24
C LEU A 50 15.99 -15.46 5.71
N ASN A 51 17.02 -14.87 5.10
CA ASN A 51 17.12 -14.67 3.65
C ASN A 51 17.89 -15.76 2.87
N TYR A 52 18.16 -16.92 3.49
CA TYR A 52 18.78 -18.09 2.85
C TYR A 52 20.19 -17.86 2.26
N GLY A 53 21.03 -17.11 2.96
CA GLY A 53 22.44 -16.94 2.62
C GLY A 53 22.75 -15.72 1.75
N LEU A 54 21.80 -14.79 1.63
CA LEU A 54 22.05 -13.50 1.01
C LEU A 54 22.78 -12.55 1.99
N PRO A 55 23.60 -11.62 1.49
CA PRO A 55 24.28 -10.63 2.34
C PRO A 55 23.28 -9.76 3.13
N ALA A 56 23.68 -9.30 4.31
CA ALA A 56 22.87 -8.38 5.12
C ALA A 56 22.49 -7.13 4.33
N PHE A 57 21.21 -6.78 4.35
CA PHE A 57 20.64 -5.67 3.59
C PHE A 57 20.98 -5.69 2.09
N LEU A 58 21.27 -6.86 1.53
CA LEU A 58 21.74 -7.05 0.16
C LEU A 58 22.96 -6.18 -0.20
N SER A 59 23.81 -5.90 0.79
CA SER A 59 25.02 -5.09 0.64
C SER A 59 26.16 -5.89 0.00
N PRO A 60 26.90 -5.33 -0.98
CA PRO A 60 28.05 -6.01 -1.57
C PRO A 60 29.23 -6.16 -0.60
N ASP A 61 29.32 -5.31 0.42
CA ASP A 61 30.34 -5.36 1.49
C ASP A 61 29.69 -4.98 2.85
N PRO A 62 29.01 -5.94 3.50
CA PRO A 62 28.28 -5.70 4.75
C PRO A 62 29.19 -5.25 5.90
N GLY A 63 28.70 -4.31 6.71
CA GLY A 63 29.44 -3.74 7.86
C GLY A 63 30.19 -2.45 7.51
N LEU A 64 30.71 -2.33 6.29
CA LEU A 64 31.22 -1.07 5.74
C LEU A 64 30.14 -0.31 4.96
N ASN A 65 29.26 -1.03 4.25
CA ASN A 65 28.16 -0.47 3.48
C ASN A 65 26.80 -0.88 4.06
N SER A 66 25.90 0.10 4.17
CA SER A 66 24.52 -0.09 4.68
C SER A 66 23.58 -0.84 3.74
N GLY A 67 23.94 -1.00 2.46
CA GLY A 67 23.07 -1.61 1.45
C GLY A 67 21.66 -0.98 1.45
N LEU A 68 20.64 -1.81 1.54
CA LEU A 68 19.22 -1.43 1.56
C LEU A 68 18.67 -1.11 2.95
N MET A 69 19.50 -0.97 3.99
CA MET A 69 19.01 -0.69 5.35
C MET A 69 18.08 0.53 5.43
N VAL A 70 18.38 1.61 4.72
CA VAL A 70 17.53 2.81 4.71
C VAL A 70 16.22 2.56 3.96
N ALA A 71 16.26 1.78 2.88
CA ALA A 71 15.07 1.40 2.15
C ALA A 71 14.14 0.54 3.01
N GLU A 72 14.70 -0.39 3.81
CA GLU A 72 13.94 -1.19 4.77
C GLU A 72 13.27 -0.32 5.84
N ILE A 73 14.01 0.58 6.48
CA ILE A 73 13.44 1.47 7.50
C ILE A 73 12.33 2.35 6.91
N THR A 74 12.51 2.79 5.67
CA THR A 74 11.48 3.57 4.94
C THR A 74 10.25 2.70 4.66
N ALA A 75 10.44 1.46 4.21
CA ALA A 75 9.33 0.53 3.97
C ALA A 75 8.55 0.21 5.25
N ALA A 76 9.24 -0.03 6.36
CA ALA A 76 8.64 -0.23 7.68
C ALA A 76 7.86 1.01 8.15
N ALA A 77 8.40 2.21 7.93
CA ALA A 77 7.72 3.45 8.28
C ALA A 77 6.44 3.68 7.44
N LEU A 78 6.50 3.44 6.13
CA LEU A 78 5.34 3.56 5.25
C LEU A 78 4.25 2.53 5.59
N MET A 79 4.65 1.30 5.92
CA MET A 79 3.71 0.27 6.37
C MET A 79 3.01 0.66 7.69
N ALA A 80 3.73 1.30 8.60
CA ALA A 80 3.17 1.78 9.87
C ALA A 80 2.25 3.00 9.72
N GLU A 81 2.30 3.71 8.58
CA GLU A 81 1.41 4.85 8.27
C GLU A 81 0.04 4.41 7.73
N ASN A 82 -0.09 3.17 7.23
CA ASN A 82 -1.36 2.60 6.77
C ASN A 82 -2.51 2.80 7.79
#